data_AF-A0A960DNR7-F1
#
_entry.id   AF-A0A960DNR7-F1
#
_cell.length_a   1.000
_cell.length_b   1.000
_cell.length_c   1.000
_cell.angle_alpha   90.00
_cell.angle_beta   90.00
_cell.angle_gamma   90.00
#
_symmetry.space_group_name_H-M   'P 1'
#
loop_
_entity.id
_entity.type
_entity.pdbx_description
1 polymer ?
#
loop_
_entity_poly.entity_id
_entity_poly.type
_entity_poly.pdbx_seq_one_letter_code
_entity_poly.pdbx_strand_id
1 'polypeptide(L)'
;ARQWSSRGAGRTGGVARPGEPKKPAEKTLGGEQVEGRQAVRELLIAGTRKVREIWVAADLDENEIVGDIIDIARSMRVTVTEVARKRLEAQARSEAPQGVIAFAAPLR
;
A
#
# COMPACT_ATOMS: atom_id res chain seq x y z
N ALA A 1 25.33 25.34 -37.16
CA ALA A 1 24.18 24.53 -36.71
C ALA A 1 24.68 23.45 -35.76
N ARG A 2 24.62 23.69 -34.45
CA ARG A 2 23.82 22.98 -33.44
C ARG A 2 23.97 21.44 -33.45
N GLN A 3 24.85 20.99 -32.55
CA GLN A 3 24.94 19.64 -32.01
C GLN A 3 23.65 19.28 -31.26
N TRP A 4 23.20 18.03 -31.37
CA TRP A 4 22.38 17.39 -30.34
C TRP A 4 22.81 15.95 -30.15
N SER A 5 23.42 15.70 -29.00
CA SER A 5 23.72 14.38 -28.47
C SER A 5 22.48 13.83 -27.77
N SER A 6 21.89 12.75 -28.29
CA SER A 6 20.89 11.96 -27.56
C SER A 6 21.50 10.64 -27.10
N ARG A 7 22.11 10.67 -25.91
CA ARG A 7 22.40 9.46 -25.12
C ARG A 7 21.11 9.01 -24.43
N GLY A 8 20.32 8.19 -25.13
CA GLY A 8 19.25 7.42 -24.51
C GLY A 8 19.86 6.20 -23.81
N ALA A 9 20.30 6.37 -22.56
CA ALA A 9 20.61 5.23 -21.69
C ALA A 9 19.29 4.54 -21.33
N GLY A 10 18.96 3.49 -22.09
CA GLY A 10 17.83 2.62 -21.81
C GLY A 10 17.97 2.04 -20.41
N ARG A 11 17.09 2.45 -19.50
CA ARG A 11 16.79 1.69 -18.29
C ARG A 11 16.09 0.42 -18.78
N THR A 12 16.84 -0.64 -19.02
CA THR A 12 16.27 -1.99 -19.15
C THR A 12 15.77 -2.43 -17.78
N GLY A 13 14.60 -1.90 -17.39
CA GLY A 13 13.76 -2.57 -16.40
C GLY A 13 13.42 -3.94 -16.99
N GLY A 14 13.74 -5.00 -16.26
CA GLY A 14 13.53 -6.37 -16.71
C GLY A 14 12.10 -6.57 -17.19
N VAL A 15 11.95 -7.01 -18.44
CA VAL A 15 10.66 -7.40 -19.00
C VAL A 15 10.20 -8.64 -18.25
N ALA A 16 9.21 -8.49 -17.38
CA ALA A 16 8.59 -9.61 -16.68
C ALA A 16 8.01 -10.59 -17.72
N ARG A 17 8.37 -11.87 -17.61
CA ARG A 17 7.90 -12.91 -18.52
C ARG A 17 6.43 -13.24 -18.21
N PRO A 18 5.58 -13.51 -19.22
CA PRO A 18 4.20 -13.90 -18.98
C PRO A 18 4.18 -15.28 -18.30
N GLY A 19 3.58 -15.39 -17.11
CA GLY A 19 3.37 -16.66 -16.42
C GLY A 19 4.14 -16.86 -15.11
N GLU A 20 4.92 -15.88 -14.66
CA GLU A 20 5.59 -16.00 -13.36
C GLU A 20 4.61 -15.69 -12.21
N PRO A 21 4.35 -16.63 -11.28
CA PRO A 21 3.51 -16.35 -10.13
C PRO A 21 4.15 -15.22 -9.32
N LYS A 22 3.41 -14.13 -9.10
CA LYS A 22 3.81 -13.05 -8.19
C LYS A 22 4.26 -13.71 -6.87
N LYS A 23 5.55 -13.66 -6.56
CA LYS A 23 6.08 -14.22 -5.31
C LYS A 23 5.24 -13.66 -4.16
N PRO A 24 4.62 -14.50 -3.32
CA PRO A 24 3.95 -14.02 -2.12
C PRO A 24 4.99 -13.25 -1.31
N ALA A 25 4.63 -12.03 -0.92
CA ALA A 25 5.51 -11.11 -0.20
C ALA A 25 6.19 -11.87 0.96
N GLU A 26 7.53 -11.77 1.00
CA GLU A 26 8.35 -12.44 2.00
C GLU A 26 7.80 -12.19 3.40
N LYS A 27 7.76 -13.24 4.23
CA LYS A 27 7.37 -13.18 5.64
C LYS A 27 8.40 -12.34 6.40
N THR A 28 8.19 -11.03 6.39
CA THR A 28 8.92 -10.09 7.23
C THR A 28 8.48 -10.25 8.69
N LEU A 29 9.38 -9.87 9.61
CA LEU A 29 9.39 -10.15 11.06
C LEU A 29 8.23 -9.54 11.87
N GLY A 30 7.11 -9.19 11.23
CA GLY A 30 5.93 -8.61 11.86
C GLY A 30 5.99 -7.08 11.93
N GLY A 31 4.83 -6.46 12.15
CA GLY A 31 4.68 -5.01 12.26
C GLY A 31 4.54 -4.27 10.94
N GLU A 32 5.09 -4.76 9.82
CA GLU A 32 5.01 -4.09 8.50
C GLU A 32 3.60 -3.94 7.93
N GLN A 33 2.64 -4.67 8.48
CA GLN A 33 1.24 -4.62 8.10
C GLN A 33 0.45 -4.18 9.32
N VAL A 34 -0.37 -3.15 9.15
CA VAL A 34 -1.29 -2.64 10.17
C VAL A 34 -2.70 -2.76 9.60
N GLU A 35 -3.59 -3.43 10.34
CA GLU A 35 -4.94 -3.74 9.88
C GLU A 35 -5.97 -3.02 10.77
N GLY A 36 -7.10 -2.64 10.17
CA GLY A 36 -8.20 -1.98 10.86
C GLY A 36 -8.19 -0.46 10.73
N ARG A 37 -9.40 0.12 10.72
CA ARG A 37 -9.59 1.55 10.43
C ARG A 37 -8.87 2.45 11.45
N GLN A 38 -9.11 2.22 12.74
CA GLN A 38 -8.50 3.04 13.79
C GLN A 38 -6.99 2.89 13.84
N ALA A 39 -6.47 1.67 13.74
CA ALA A 39 -5.03 1.44 13.78
C ALA A 39 -4.30 2.11 12.60
N VAL A 40 -4.89 2.09 11.40
CA VAL A 40 -4.34 2.77 10.23
C VAL A 40 -4.45 4.29 10.35
N ARG A 41 -5.57 4.82 10.87
CA ARG A 41 -5.72 6.25 11.15
C ARG A 41 -4.66 6.74 12.14
N GLU A 42 -4.52 6.06 13.27
CA GLU A 42 -3.53 6.41 14.30
C GLU A 42 -2.09 6.26 13.78
N LEU A 43 -1.81 5.24 12.96
CA LEU A 43 -0.50 5.09 12.30
C LEU A 43 -0.15 6.31 11.44
N LEU A 44 -1.12 6.83 10.70
CA LEU A 44 -0.94 8.01 9.85
C LEU A 44 -0.81 9.29 10.68
N ILE A 45 -1.66 9.48 11.68
CA ILE A 45 -1.61 10.64 12.59
C ILE A 45 -0.29 10.68 13.35
N ALA A 46 0.18 9.53 13.84
CA ALA A 46 1.44 9.44 14.57
C ALA A 46 2.64 9.80 13.68
N GLY A 47 2.61 9.43 12.40
CA GLY A 47 3.66 9.78 11.43
C GLY A 47 5.05 9.21 11.76
N THR A 48 5.17 8.33 12.75
CA THR A 48 6.45 7.79 13.24
C THR A 48 7.02 6.70 12.34
N ARG A 49 6.16 6.09 11.50
CA ARG A 49 6.52 5.01 10.58
C ARG A 49 6.15 5.39 9.16
N LYS A 50 7.06 5.14 8.23
CA LYS A 50 6.81 5.38 6.81
C LYS A 50 5.77 4.39 6.28
N VAL A 51 4.57 4.88 5.96
CA VAL A 51 3.54 4.13 5.24
C VAL A 51 3.85 4.17 3.74
N ARG A 52 3.83 3.00 3.10
CA ARG A 52 4.15 2.81 1.69
C ARG A 52 2.88 2.80 0.84
N GLU A 53 1.89 2.05 1.28
CA GLU A 53 0.64 1.84 0.56
C GLU A 53 -0.48 1.48 1.54
N ILE A 54 -1.71 1.88 1.22
CA ILE A 54 -2.92 1.51 1.95
C ILE A 54 -3.89 0.84 0.98
N TRP A 55 -4.43 -0.30 1.39
CA TRP A 55 -5.51 -0.99 0.68
C TRP A 55 -6.83 -0.80 1.43
N VAL A 56 -7.86 -0.45 0.68
CA VAL A 56 -9.23 -0.24 1.16
C VAL A 56 -10.15 -1.18 0.41
N ALA A 57 -11.07 -1.85 1.09
CA ALA A 57 -12.04 -2.71 0.45
C ALA A 57 -13.05 -1.87 -0.34
N ALA A 58 -13.28 -2.24 -1.60
CA ALA A 58 -14.17 -1.51 -2.52
C ALA A 58 -15.67 -1.57 -2.12
N ASP A 59 -16.02 -2.47 -1.21
CA ASP A 59 -17.38 -2.70 -0.71
C ASP A 59 -17.57 -2.18 0.73
N LEU A 60 -16.72 -1.24 1.15
CA LEU A 60 -16.93 -0.52 2.40
C LEU A 60 -18.09 0.46 2.22
N ASP A 61 -19.11 0.34 3.06
CA ASP A 61 -20.12 1.37 3.23
C ASP A 61 -19.46 2.70 3.61
N GLU A 62 -20.06 3.83 3.20
CA GLU A 62 -19.57 5.17 3.54
C GLU A 62 -19.29 5.27 5.04
N ASN A 63 -18.02 5.46 5.38
CA ASN A 63 -17.55 5.47 6.75
C ASN A 63 -16.65 6.67 6.98
N GLU A 64 -17.01 7.52 7.93
CA GLU A 64 -16.28 8.75 8.26
C GLU A 64 -14.79 8.47 8.53
N ILE A 65 -14.46 7.36 9.20
CA ILE A 65 -13.07 7.00 9.52
C ILE A 65 -12.29 6.64 8.25
N VAL A 66 -12.93 6.01 7.27
CA VAL A 66 -12.27 5.69 5.99
C VAL A 66 -12.02 6.97 5.18
N GLY A 67 -12.96 7.92 5.21
CA GLY A 67 -12.77 9.27 4.68
C GLY A 67 -11.55 9.96 5.29
N ASP A 68 -11.48 10.01 6.63
CA ASP A 68 -10.33 10.54 7.37
C ASP A 68 -9.00 9.90 6.93
N ILE A 69 -8.95 8.57 6.82
CA ILE A 69 -7.75 7.84 6.38
C ILE A 69 -7.33 8.29 4.99
N ILE A 70 -8.27 8.39 4.05
CA ILE A 70 -7.99 8.78 2.66
C ILE A 70 -7.44 10.22 2.63
N ASP A 71 -8.02 11.13 3.38
CA ASP A 71 -7.60 12.53 3.40
C ASP A 71 -6.22 12.72 4.04
N ILE A 72 -5.94 12.03 5.14
CA ILE A 72 -4.60 12.03 5.76
C ILE A 72 -3.58 11.39 4.81
N ALA A 73 -3.91 10.25 4.19
CA ALA A 73 -3.04 9.56 3.25
C ALA A 73 -2.69 10.46 2.04
N ARG A 74 -3.67 11.20 1.50
CA ARG A 74 -3.45 12.18 0.42
C ARG A 74 -2.49 13.29 0.84
N SER A 75 -2.68 13.86 2.03
CA SER A 75 -1.77 14.87 2.60
C SER A 75 -0.32 14.36 2.70
N MET A 76 -0.17 13.10 3.11
CA MET A 76 1.13 12.43 3.24
C MET A 76 1.69 11.85 1.93
N ARG A 77 0.98 11.99 0.80
CA ARG A 77 1.31 11.39 -0.52
C ARG A 77 1.46 9.87 -0.47
N VAL A 78 0.69 9.20 0.38
CA VAL A 78 0.60 7.75 0.45
C VAL A 78 -0.36 7.25 -0.62
N THR A 79 0.01 6.18 -1.32
CA THR A 79 -0.86 5.57 -2.34
C THR A 79 -1.99 4.80 -1.65
N VAL A 80 -3.24 5.09 -2.05
CA VAL A 80 -4.44 4.36 -1.60
C VAL A 80 -4.99 3.57 -2.79
N THR A 81 -5.15 2.26 -2.61
CA THR A 81 -5.65 1.34 -3.63
C THR A 81 -6.94 0.69 -3.16
N GLU A 82 -8.01 0.86 -3.92
CA GLU A 82 -9.24 0.09 -3.71
C GLU A 82 -9.06 -1.33 -4.24
N VAL A 83 -9.40 -2.32 -3.41
CA VAL A 83 -9.27 -3.74 -3.74
C VAL A 83 -10.55 -4.49 -3.38
N ALA A 84 -10.84 -5.58 -4.07
CA ALA A 84 -11.95 -6.46 -3.68
C ALA A 84 -11.71 -7.04 -2.28
N ARG A 85 -12.77 -7.15 -1.46
CA ARG A 85 -12.70 -7.69 -0.08
C ARG A 85 -11.95 -9.01 0.00
N LYS A 86 -12.24 -9.96 -0.91
CA LYS A 86 -11.56 -11.26 -1.00
C LYS A 86 -10.04 -11.16 -1.14
N ARG A 87 -9.54 -10.15 -1.86
CA ARG A 87 -8.09 -9.91 -2.01
C ARG A 87 -7.47 -9.35 -0.74
N LEU A 88 -8.24 -8.53 -0.03
CA LEU A 88 -7.83 -7.95 1.24
C LEU A 88 -7.80 -9.01 2.35
N GLU A 89 -8.80 -9.90 2.40
CA GLU A 89 -8.84 -11.09 3.27
C GLU A 89 -7.69 -12.07 3.00
N ALA A 90 -7.37 -12.35 1.73
CA ALA A 90 -6.25 -13.23 1.38
C ALA A 90 -4.88 -12.68 1.82
N GLN A 91 -4.77 -11.36 1.96
CA GLN A 91 -3.56 -10.67 2.40
C GLN A 91 -3.56 -10.40 3.91
N ALA A 92 -4.74 -10.37 4.53
CA ALA A 92 -4.89 -10.14 5.95
C ALA A 92 -4.23 -11.28 6.74
N ARG A 93 -3.52 -10.91 7.80
CA ARG A 93 -3.00 -11.86 8.78
C ARG A 93 -4.03 -12.14 9.88
N SER A 94 -5.12 -11.39 9.92
CA SER A 94 -6.25 -11.56 10.84
C SER A 94 -7.51 -12.08 10.13
N GLU A 95 -8.40 -12.70 10.91
CA GLU A 95 -9.63 -13.35 10.43
C GLU A 95 -10.72 -12.37 10.00
N ALA A 96 -10.59 -11.07 10.33
CA ALA A 96 -11.56 -10.03 9.99
C ALA A 96 -10.87 -8.69 9.74
N PRO A 97 -10.21 -8.49 8.59
CA PRO A 97 -9.75 -7.17 8.23
C PRO A 97 -10.98 -6.28 8.11
N GLN A 98 -11.05 -5.23 8.93
CA GLN A 98 -12.19 -4.30 8.96
C GLN A 98 -12.26 -3.40 7.70
N GLY A 99 -11.87 -3.95 6.54
CA GLY A 99 -11.83 -3.34 5.23
C GLY A 99 -10.58 -2.50 4.92
N VAL A 100 -9.60 -2.39 5.83
CA VAL A 100 -8.42 -1.53 5.62
C VAL A 100 -7.13 -2.22 6.07
N ILE A 101 -6.10 -2.16 5.22
CA ILE A 101 -4.74 -2.63 5.49
C ILE A 101 -3.74 -1.55 5.08
N ALA A 102 -2.77 -1.24 5.93
CA ALA A 102 -1.63 -0.38 5.60
C ALA A 102 -0.32 -1.16 5.64
N PHE A 103 0.54 -0.92 4.65
CA PHE A 103 1.91 -1.44 4.60
C PHE A 103 2.87 -0.36 5.02
N ALA A 104 3.61 -0.58 6.11
CA ALA A 104 4.52 0.38 6.71
C ALA A 104 5.92 -0.21 6.95
N ALA A 105 6.91 0.66 7.16
CA ALA A 105 8.26 0.25 7.58
C ALA A 105 8.21 -0.50 8.92
N PRO A 106 9.07 -1.50 9.20
CA PRO A 106 9.04 -2.29 10.44
C PRO A 106 8.95 -1.45 11.73
N LEU A 107 8.43 -2.06 12.80
CA LEU A 107 8.51 -1.47 14.14
C LEU A 107 9.99 -1.37 14.53
N ARG A 108 10.41 -0.19 14.98
CA ARG A 108 11.75 0.07 15.53
C ARG A 108 11.70 0.03 17.04
#